data_AF-A0A933GBK8-F1
#
_entry.id   AF-A0A933GBK8-F1
#
_cell.length_a   1.000
_cell.length_b   1.000
_cell.length_c   1.000
_cell.angle_alpha   90.00
_cell.angle_beta   90.00
_cell.angle_gamma   90.00
#
_symmetry.space_group_name_H-M   'P 1'
#
loop_
_entity.id
_entity.type
_entity.pdbx_description
1 polymer ?
#
loop_
_entity_poly.entity_id
_entity_poly.type
_entity_poly.pdbx_seq_one_letter_code
_entity_poly.pdbx_strand_id
1 'polypeptide(L)'
;MDRLTSDRLKQEQEKTLAAPRMRYGLLSRLLFFAMDLLYGRRKTLSKFKVLEVIARVPYQSWEHVAYIAITHTHTRPDFARRVFDRVKESRIQQDNEQWHLLILEELTDKKGIHENFFRYRLIPQVIAFVYYHISWLLYVIRPEWSYLMNAHFEDHAEHEYMEYVAETASLEREPFDSMFADDYGNFASLADLFRQIGYDERVHKEESLARVAAARFR
;
A
#
# COMPACT_ATOMS: atom_id res chain seq x y z
N MET A 1 -3.83 -7.17 -10.50
CA MET A 1 -3.50 -5.91 -11.18
C MET A 1 -2.76 -6.18 -12.47
N ASP A 2 -2.76 -5.22 -13.39
CA ASP A 2 -2.02 -5.34 -14.65
C ASP A 2 -0.51 -5.32 -14.40
N ARG A 3 0.20 -6.22 -15.08
CA ARG A 3 1.68 -6.28 -15.06
C ARG A 3 2.23 -5.61 -16.29
N LEU A 4 2.97 -4.54 -16.07
CA LEU A 4 3.42 -3.66 -17.14
C LEU A 4 4.76 -4.12 -17.71
N THR A 5 5.00 -3.78 -18.98
CA THR A 5 6.31 -3.98 -19.61
C THR A 5 7.32 -2.96 -19.06
N SER A 6 8.63 -3.25 -19.16
CA SER A 6 9.70 -2.36 -18.70
C SER A 6 9.57 -0.92 -19.24
N ASP A 7 9.25 -0.76 -20.53
CA ASP A 7 9.07 0.56 -21.14
C ASP A 7 7.88 1.32 -20.56
N ARG A 8 6.78 0.61 -20.27
CA ARG A 8 5.60 1.21 -19.62
C ARG A 8 5.90 1.58 -18.17
N LEU A 9 6.59 0.72 -17.43
CA LEU A 9 7.02 0.99 -16.06
C LEU A 9 7.86 2.26 -15.96
N LYS A 10 8.79 2.48 -16.90
CA LYS A 10 9.59 3.72 -16.97
C LYS A 10 8.72 4.95 -17.24
N GLN A 11 7.75 4.84 -18.16
CA GLN A 11 6.79 5.93 -18.42
C GLN A 11 5.94 6.24 -17.18
N GLU A 12 5.50 5.22 -16.44
CA GLU A 12 4.72 5.43 -15.22
C GLU A 12 5.57 6.07 -14.11
N GLN A 13 6.84 5.68 -13.98
CA GLN A 13 7.79 6.35 -13.08
C GLN A 13 7.95 7.83 -13.43
N GLU A 14 8.19 8.17 -14.71
CA GLU A 14 8.32 9.55 -15.16
C GLU A 14 7.06 10.38 -14.85
N LYS A 15 5.87 9.80 -15.05
CA LYS A 15 4.60 10.48 -14.72
C LYS A 15 4.48 10.77 -13.23
N THR A 16 4.79 9.80 -12.36
CA THR A 16 4.76 10.00 -10.91
C THR A 16 5.75 11.08 -10.49
N LEU A 17 7.00 11.01 -10.96
CA LEU A 17 8.05 11.97 -10.59
C LEU A 17 7.76 13.40 -11.07
N ALA A 18 7.00 13.54 -12.16
CA ALA A 18 6.53 14.84 -12.65
C ALA A 18 5.27 15.35 -11.93
N ALA A 19 4.51 14.47 -11.28
CA ALA A 19 3.29 14.83 -10.56
C ALA A 19 3.61 15.38 -9.16
N PRO A 20 2.85 16.37 -8.67
CA PRO A 20 2.96 16.79 -7.29
C PRO A 20 2.30 15.76 -6.37
N ARG A 21 2.94 15.49 -5.21
CA ARG A 21 2.32 14.77 -4.10
C ARG A 21 0.99 15.42 -3.69
N MET A 22 0.04 14.60 -3.25
CA MET A 22 -1.25 15.08 -2.75
C MET A 22 -1.09 15.99 -1.52
N ARG A 23 -2.08 16.86 -1.30
CA ARG A 23 -2.14 17.65 -0.06
C ARG A 23 -2.60 16.78 1.10
N TYR A 24 -1.65 16.21 1.83
CA TYR A 24 -1.93 15.31 2.94
C TYR A 24 -2.69 15.97 4.11
N GLY A 25 -3.67 15.24 4.62
CA GLY A 25 -4.41 15.58 5.84
C GLY A 25 -3.54 15.54 7.11
N LEU A 26 -4.08 15.99 8.25
CA LEU A 26 -3.33 16.01 9.51
C LEU A 26 -2.86 14.60 9.94
N LEU A 27 -3.75 13.59 9.90
CA LEU A 27 -3.42 12.23 10.31
C LEU A 27 -2.31 11.61 9.47
N SER A 28 -2.41 11.71 8.14
CA SER A 28 -1.38 11.20 7.22
C SER A 28 -0.04 11.91 7.43
N ARG A 29 -0.03 13.25 7.60
CA ARG A 29 1.22 13.99 7.91
C ARG A 29 1.86 13.54 9.22
N LEU A 30 1.05 13.31 10.26
CA LEU A 30 1.55 12.81 11.54
C LEU A 30 2.15 11.40 11.40
N LEU A 31 1.50 10.52 10.63
CA LEU A 31 2.01 9.18 10.34
C LEU A 31 3.35 9.25 9.60
N PHE A 32 3.44 10.00 8.51
CA PHE A 32 4.69 10.11 7.74
C PHE A 32 5.81 10.76 8.55
N PHE A 33 5.49 11.77 9.36
CA PHE A 33 6.46 12.37 10.28
C PHE A 33 6.96 11.35 11.31
N ALA A 34 6.07 10.56 11.91
CA ALA A 34 6.45 9.51 12.85
C ALA A 34 7.33 8.43 12.17
N MET A 35 6.98 8.04 10.94
CA MET A 35 7.78 7.11 10.13
C MET A 35 9.19 7.66 9.87
N ASP A 36 9.30 8.91 9.45
CA ASP A 36 10.60 9.55 9.21
C ASP A 36 11.41 9.71 10.48
N LEU A 37 10.78 9.96 11.62
CA LEU A 37 11.44 10.05 12.92
C LEU A 37 11.97 8.67 13.36
N LEU A 38 11.19 7.61 13.18
CA LEU A 38 11.51 6.26 13.64
C LEU A 38 12.44 5.50 12.70
N TYR A 39 12.36 5.73 11.39
CA TYR A 39 13.07 4.96 10.35
C TYR A 39 14.00 5.81 9.49
N GLY A 40 13.94 7.14 9.62
CA GLY A 40 14.71 8.08 8.81
C GLY A 40 14.03 8.40 7.47
N ARG A 41 14.54 9.45 6.83
CA ARG A 41 14.06 9.91 5.52
C ARG A 41 14.63 9.14 4.33
N ARG A 42 15.67 8.32 4.55
CA ARG A 42 16.28 7.54 3.48
C ARG A 42 15.37 6.39 3.09
N LYS A 43 15.18 6.20 1.80
CA LYS A 43 14.47 5.06 1.22
C LYS A 43 15.37 3.84 1.33
N THR A 44 14.89 2.83 2.05
CA THR A 44 15.63 1.59 2.33
C THR A 44 14.65 0.43 2.32
N LEU A 45 15.11 -0.78 1.99
CA LEU A 45 14.25 -1.97 2.00
C LEU A 45 13.55 -2.17 3.35
N SER A 46 14.28 -1.98 4.45
CA SER A 46 13.71 -2.08 5.80
C SER A 46 12.63 -1.03 6.08
N LYS A 47 12.75 0.20 5.55
CA LYS A 47 11.68 1.20 5.67
C LYS A 47 10.45 0.80 4.82
N PHE A 48 10.67 0.33 3.60
CA PHE A 48 9.58 -0.15 2.73
C PHE A 48 8.82 -1.31 3.37
N LYS A 49 9.51 -2.29 3.96
CA LYS A 49 8.84 -3.37 4.72
C LYS A 49 7.90 -2.86 5.79
N VAL A 50 8.30 -1.82 6.52
CA VAL A 50 7.44 -1.22 7.54
C VAL A 50 6.24 -0.52 6.90
N LEU A 51 6.44 0.18 5.78
CA LEU A 51 5.34 0.76 5.01
C LEU A 51 4.34 -0.33 4.58
N GLU A 52 4.79 -1.45 4.01
CA GLU A 52 3.92 -2.56 3.57
C GLU A 52 3.18 -3.28 4.70
N VAL A 53 3.73 -3.28 5.92
CA VAL A 53 3.00 -3.76 7.10
C VAL A 53 1.81 -2.85 7.40
N ILE A 54 1.97 -1.54 7.21
CA ILE A 54 0.94 -0.54 7.49
C ILE A 54 -0.04 -0.41 6.31
N ALA A 55 0.42 -0.56 5.07
CA ALA A 55 -0.36 -0.40 3.83
C ALA A 55 -1.60 -1.28 3.78
N ARG A 56 -1.47 -2.56 4.20
CA ARG A 56 -2.60 -3.51 4.20
C ARG A 56 -3.72 -3.18 5.20
N VAL A 57 -3.45 -2.34 6.20
CA VAL A 57 -4.29 -2.20 7.40
C VAL A 57 -5.65 -1.55 7.11
N PRO A 58 -5.77 -0.50 6.28
CA PRO A 58 -7.06 0.08 5.93
C PRO A 58 -7.99 -0.94 5.27
N TYR A 59 -7.48 -1.77 4.35
CA TYR A 59 -8.26 -2.84 3.70
C TYR A 59 -8.80 -3.86 4.71
N GLN A 60 -7.98 -4.30 5.66
CA GLN A 60 -8.41 -5.19 6.75
C GLN A 60 -9.49 -4.54 7.62
N SER A 61 -9.37 -3.24 7.89
CA SER A 61 -10.37 -2.51 8.68
C SER A 61 -11.71 -2.44 7.95
N TRP A 62 -11.70 -2.20 6.63
CA TRP A 62 -12.91 -2.12 5.81
C TRP A 62 -13.58 -3.48 5.68
N GLU A 63 -12.79 -4.54 5.48
CA GLU A 63 -13.28 -5.91 5.49
C GLU A 63 -13.98 -6.24 6.82
N HIS A 64 -13.35 -5.92 7.95
CA HIS A 64 -13.95 -6.22 9.25
C HIS A 64 -15.29 -5.49 9.45
N VAL A 65 -15.36 -4.20 9.11
CA VAL A 65 -16.62 -3.44 9.19
C VAL A 65 -17.68 -4.04 8.26
N ALA A 66 -17.29 -4.47 7.06
CA ALA A 66 -18.20 -5.07 6.11
C ALA A 66 -18.78 -6.41 6.62
N TYR A 67 -17.97 -7.25 7.27
CA TYR A 67 -18.47 -8.47 7.91
C TYR A 67 -19.47 -8.19 9.03
N ILE A 68 -19.17 -7.21 9.90
CA ILE A 68 -20.12 -6.77 10.94
C ILE A 68 -21.43 -6.30 10.29
N ALA A 69 -21.34 -5.51 9.22
CA ALA A 69 -22.53 -5.01 8.51
C ALA A 69 -23.36 -6.15 7.89
N ILE A 70 -22.73 -7.15 7.26
CA ILE A 70 -23.42 -8.30 6.66
C ILE A 70 -24.19 -9.10 7.72
N THR A 71 -23.58 -9.38 8.87
CA THR A 71 -24.22 -10.12 9.98
C THR A 71 -25.50 -9.43 10.46
N HIS A 72 -25.54 -8.10 10.47
CA HIS A 72 -26.69 -7.32 10.94
C HIS A 72 -27.69 -6.95 9.83
N THR A 73 -27.43 -7.29 8.56
CA THR A 73 -28.28 -6.92 7.41
C THR A 73 -28.80 -8.10 6.61
N HIS A 74 -28.89 -9.28 7.25
CA HIS A 74 -29.41 -10.52 6.66
C HIS A 74 -30.81 -10.40 6.03
N THR A 75 -31.61 -9.41 6.42
CA THR A 75 -32.95 -9.13 5.87
C THR A 75 -32.93 -8.34 4.54
N ARG A 76 -31.76 -7.92 4.04
CA ARG A 76 -31.61 -7.12 2.81
C ARG A 76 -30.55 -7.74 1.88
N PRO A 77 -30.89 -8.76 1.09
CA PRO A 77 -29.92 -9.53 0.30
C PRO A 77 -29.14 -8.68 -0.71
N ASP A 78 -29.75 -7.70 -1.37
CA ASP A 78 -29.05 -6.82 -2.31
C ASP A 78 -28.01 -5.92 -1.63
N PHE A 79 -28.30 -5.48 -0.40
CA PHE A 79 -27.35 -4.71 0.38
C PHE A 79 -26.17 -5.58 0.81
N ALA A 80 -26.45 -6.76 1.35
CA ALA A 80 -25.42 -7.73 1.73
C ALA A 80 -24.53 -8.10 0.54
N ARG A 81 -25.11 -8.29 -0.66
CA ARG A 81 -24.36 -8.56 -1.89
C ARG A 81 -23.40 -7.41 -2.24
N ARG A 82 -23.88 -6.16 -2.27
CA ARG A 82 -23.03 -4.99 -2.54
C ARG A 82 -21.91 -4.81 -1.52
N VAL A 83 -22.16 -5.12 -0.24
CA VAL A 83 -21.13 -5.07 0.81
C VAL A 83 -20.11 -6.18 0.60
N PHE A 84 -20.55 -7.40 0.27
CA PHE A 84 -19.67 -8.52 0.01
C PHE A 84 -18.79 -8.31 -1.23
N ASP A 85 -19.33 -7.77 -2.32
CA ASP A 85 -18.55 -7.47 -3.52
C ASP A 85 -17.40 -6.49 -3.20
N ARG A 86 -17.65 -5.49 -2.34
CA ARG A 86 -16.59 -4.57 -1.84
C ARG A 86 -15.52 -5.27 -0.99
N VAL A 87 -15.91 -6.27 -0.21
CA VAL A 87 -14.94 -7.07 0.55
C VAL A 87 -14.03 -7.82 -0.39
N LYS A 88 -14.58 -8.44 -1.44
CA LYS A 88 -13.76 -9.15 -2.44
C LYS A 88 -12.75 -8.23 -3.11
N GLU A 89 -13.17 -7.03 -3.48
CA GLU A 89 -12.26 -6.02 -4.04
C GLU A 89 -11.17 -5.60 -3.05
N SER A 90 -11.54 -5.33 -1.78
CA SER A 90 -10.57 -4.93 -0.74
C SER A 90 -9.55 -6.04 -0.45
N ARG A 91 -9.94 -7.31 -0.57
CA ARG A 91 -9.01 -8.44 -0.43
C ARG A 91 -7.97 -8.48 -1.54
N ILE A 92 -8.37 -8.19 -2.78
CA ILE A 92 -7.42 -8.20 -3.89
C ILE A 92 -6.29 -7.19 -3.62
N GLN A 93 -6.63 -6.01 -3.08
CA GLN A 93 -5.63 -5.01 -2.70
C GLN A 93 -4.83 -5.43 -1.48
N GLN A 94 -5.49 -5.94 -0.45
CA GLN A 94 -4.79 -6.49 0.71
C GLN A 94 -3.78 -7.58 0.34
N ASP A 95 -4.14 -8.48 -0.58
CA ASP A 95 -3.27 -9.55 -1.07
C ASP A 95 -2.12 -8.98 -1.90
N ASN A 96 -2.35 -7.92 -2.68
CA ASN A 96 -1.31 -7.21 -3.42
C ASN A 96 -0.25 -6.60 -2.48
N GLU A 97 -0.67 -5.91 -1.42
CA GLU A 97 0.25 -5.39 -0.39
C GLU A 97 0.99 -6.51 0.36
N GLN A 98 0.31 -7.64 0.55
CA GLN A 98 0.94 -8.81 1.17
C GLN A 98 2.06 -9.38 0.30
N TRP A 99 1.90 -9.39 -1.02
CA TRP A 99 2.97 -9.77 -1.95
C TRP A 99 4.14 -8.78 -1.91
N HIS A 100 3.87 -7.47 -1.85
CA HIS A 100 4.92 -6.45 -1.69
C HIS A 100 5.77 -6.72 -0.45
N LEU A 101 5.14 -6.98 0.71
CA LEU A 101 5.87 -7.33 1.93
C LEU A 101 6.72 -8.58 1.75
N LEU A 102 6.14 -9.68 1.24
CA LEU A 102 6.82 -10.97 1.14
C LEU A 102 8.06 -10.87 0.24
N ILE A 103 7.95 -10.16 -0.87
CA ILE A 103 9.06 -9.91 -1.78
C ILE A 103 10.14 -9.07 -1.09
N LEU A 104 9.76 -8.00 -0.38
CA LEU A 104 10.72 -7.19 0.36
C LEU A 104 11.41 -7.97 1.50
N GLU A 105 10.69 -8.85 2.19
CA GLU A 105 11.25 -9.75 3.20
C GLU A 105 12.31 -10.67 2.60
N GLU A 106 11.99 -11.33 1.48
CA GLU A 106 12.92 -12.18 0.75
C GLU A 106 14.16 -11.40 0.28
N LEU A 107 13.96 -10.21 -0.31
CA LEU A 107 15.08 -9.36 -0.77
C LEU A 107 15.96 -8.89 0.38
N THR A 108 15.37 -8.60 1.54
CA THR A 108 16.11 -8.16 2.75
C THR A 108 16.98 -9.29 3.28
N ASP A 109 16.44 -10.52 3.30
CA ASP A 109 17.18 -11.72 3.71
C ASP A 109 18.30 -12.06 2.72
N LYS A 110 18.00 -12.08 1.40
CA LYS A 110 18.99 -12.30 0.33
C LYS A 110 20.15 -11.29 0.37
N LYS A 111 19.88 -10.04 0.75
CA LYS A 111 20.91 -8.99 0.90
C LYS A 111 21.63 -9.01 2.25
N GLY A 112 21.30 -9.93 3.16
CA GLY A 112 21.92 -10.05 4.48
C GLY A 112 21.69 -8.83 5.37
N ILE A 113 20.57 -8.13 5.19
CA ILE A 113 20.28 -6.91 5.96
C ILE A 113 19.78 -7.31 7.35
N HIS A 114 20.58 -7.00 8.37
CA HIS A 114 20.22 -7.27 9.76
C HIS A 114 19.35 -6.17 10.34
N GLU A 115 18.10 -6.51 10.63
CA GLU A 115 17.12 -5.61 11.21
C GLU A 115 17.01 -5.80 12.73
N ASN A 116 16.99 -4.70 13.48
CA ASN A 116 16.69 -4.75 14.91
C ASN A 116 15.24 -5.20 15.15
N PHE A 117 15.05 -6.25 15.95
CA PHE A 117 13.74 -6.84 16.24
C PHE A 117 12.72 -5.82 16.77
N PHE A 118 13.09 -5.00 17.75
CA PHE A 118 12.17 -4.02 18.32
C PHE A 118 11.77 -2.97 17.28
N ARG A 119 12.75 -2.45 16.53
CA ARG A 119 12.53 -1.37 15.57
C ARG A 119 11.74 -1.81 14.33
N TYR A 120 12.03 -2.97 13.78
CA TYR A 120 11.49 -3.41 12.48
C TYR A 120 10.46 -4.53 12.59
N ARG A 121 10.19 -5.08 13.78
CA ARG A 121 9.09 -6.03 14.01
C ARG A 121 8.08 -5.55 15.03
N LEU A 122 8.50 -5.09 16.21
CA LEU A 122 7.54 -4.69 17.25
C LEU A 122 6.86 -3.34 16.96
N ILE A 123 7.65 -2.30 16.69
CA ILE A 123 7.11 -0.94 16.44
C ILE A 123 6.13 -0.90 15.26
N PRO A 124 6.40 -1.53 14.10
CA PRO A 124 5.45 -1.58 12.98
C PRO A 124 4.10 -2.16 13.37
N GLN A 125 4.08 -3.21 14.21
CA GLN A 125 2.84 -3.84 14.67
C GLN A 125 2.04 -2.91 15.59
N VAL A 126 2.71 -2.13 16.44
CA VAL A 126 2.06 -1.10 17.27
C VAL A 126 1.47 0.01 16.39
N ILE A 127 2.22 0.48 15.39
CA ILE A 127 1.73 1.49 14.44
C ILE A 127 0.54 0.94 13.66
N ALA A 128 0.64 -0.26 13.12
CA ALA A 128 -0.44 -0.95 12.40
C ALA A 128 -1.68 -1.10 13.28
N PHE A 129 -1.53 -1.48 14.55
CA PHE A 129 -2.64 -1.57 15.49
C PHE A 129 -3.35 -0.22 15.70
N VAL A 130 -2.60 0.86 15.91
CA VAL A 130 -3.19 2.20 16.07
C VAL A 130 -3.85 2.66 14.77
N TYR A 131 -3.17 2.46 13.64
CA TYR A 131 -3.67 2.84 12.32
C TYR A 131 -4.93 2.07 11.94
N TYR A 132 -5.04 0.81 12.35
CA TYR A 132 -6.26 -0.01 12.20
C TYR A 132 -7.46 0.63 12.88
N HIS A 133 -7.32 1.00 14.15
CA HIS A 133 -8.43 1.59 14.92
C HIS A 133 -8.85 2.95 14.37
N ILE A 134 -7.89 3.76 13.92
CA ILE A 134 -8.17 5.02 13.23
C ILE A 134 -8.93 4.76 11.93
N SER A 135 -8.43 3.85 11.08
CA SER A 135 -9.04 3.51 9.79
C SER A 135 -10.45 2.97 9.95
N TRP A 136 -10.65 2.08 10.93
CA TRP A 136 -11.93 1.52 11.32
C TRP A 136 -12.91 2.60 11.79
N LEU A 137 -12.49 3.46 12.71
CA LEU A 137 -13.35 4.52 13.26
C LEU A 137 -13.76 5.52 12.19
N LEU A 138 -12.81 5.96 11.35
CA LEU A 138 -13.11 6.82 10.22
C LEU A 138 -14.07 6.15 9.25
N TYR A 139 -13.88 4.86 8.97
CA TYR A 139 -14.72 4.14 8.03
C TYR A 139 -16.16 3.99 8.53
N VAL A 140 -16.36 3.73 9.83
CA VAL A 140 -17.69 3.65 10.45
C VAL A 140 -18.37 5.02 10.50
N ILE A 141 -17.66 6.10 10.83
CA ILE A 141 -18.23 7.45 10.94
C ILE A 141 -18.53 8.03 9.56
N ARG A 142 -17.52 8.05 8.68
CA ARG A 142 -17.61 8.59 7.32
C ARG A 142 -16.59 7.87 6.42
N PRO A 143 -17.02 6.83 5.66
CA PRO A 143 -16.14 6.04 4.80
C PRO A 143 -15.18 6.86 3.93
N GLU A 144 -15.66 7.98 3.40
CA GLU A 144 -14.89 8.94 2.59
C GLU A 144 -13.59 9.39 3.27
N TRP A 145 -13.58 9.60 4.58
CA TRP A 145 -12.37 10.00 5.32
C TRP A 145 -11.34 8.87 5.40
N SER A 146 -11.81 7.63 5.54
CA SER A 146 -10.92 6.45 5.57
C SER A 146 -10.32 6.21 4.19
N TYR A 147 -11.13 6.30 3.13
CA TYR A 147 -10.63 6.20 1.74
C TYR A 147 -9.66 7.32 1.39
N LEU A 148 -9.94 8.57 1.79
CA LEU A 148 -9.02 9.69 1.55
C LEU A 148 -7.70 9.53 2.32
N MET A 149 -7.76 9.02 3.55
CA MET A 149 -6.56 8.72 4.33
C MET A 149 -5.72 7.63 3.65
N ASN A 150 -6.37 6.59 3.12
CA ASN A 150 -5.69 5.56 2.33
C ASN A 150 -5.04 6.15 1.08
N ALA A 151 -5.78 6.94 0.28
CA ALA A 151 -5.23 7.62 -0.89
C ALA A 151 -3.99 8.47 -0.59
N HIS A 152 -3.93 9.14 0.58
CA HIS A 152 -2.71 9.84 1.00
C HIS A 152 -1.55 8.89 1.29
N PHE A 153 -1.82 7.72 1.89
CA PHE A 153 -0.83 6.69 2.16
C PHE A 153 -0.26 6.14 0.85
N GLU A 154 -1.13 5.75 -0.08
CA GLU A 154 -0.72 5.19 -1.37
C GLU A 154 0.02 6.22 -2.22
N ASP A 155 -0.42 7.49 -2.22
CA ASP A 155 0.32 8.56 -2.89
C ASP A 155 1.72 8.75 -2.31
N HIS A 156 1.88 8.59 -1.00
CA HIS A 156 3.20 8.64 -0.37
C HIS A 156 4.06 7.44 -0.78
N ALA A 157 3.50 6.23 -0.73
CA ALA A 157 4.20 5.00 -1.10
C ALA A 157 4.64 4.99 -2.57
N GLU A 158 3.74 5.35 -3.49
CA GLU A 158 4.00 5.50 -4.92
C GLU A 158 5.25 6.38 -5.15
N HIS A 159 5.28 7.58 -4.55
CA HIS A 159 6.41 8.49 -4.73
C HIS A 159 7.69 7.94 -4.08
N GLU A 160 7.63 7.34 -2.89
CA GLU A 160 8.81 6.77 -2.25
C GLU A 160 9.45 5.67 -3.12
N TYR A 161 8.64 4.79 -3.73
CA TYR A 161 9.15 3.75 -4.65
C TYR A 161 9.75 4.34 -5.92
N MET A 162 9.03 5.24 -6.58
CA MET A 162 9.49 5.83 -7.84
C MET A 162 10.75 6.69 -7.66
N GLU A 163 10.84 7.42 -6.56
CA GLU A 163 12.04 8.18 -6.18
C GLU A 163 13.19 7.22 -5.80
N TYR A 164 12.93 6.11 -5.11
CA TYR A 164 13.97 5.14 -4.75
C TYR A 164 14.65 4.54 -5.98
N VAL A 165 13.87 4.19 -7.00
CA VAL A 165 14.41 3.69 -8.28
C VAL A 165 15.23 4.77 -8.97
N ALA A 166 14.76 6.02 -8.99
CA ALA A 166 15.50 7.14 -9.60
C ALA A 166 16.82 7.44 -8.88
N GLU A 167 16.85 7.30 -7.55
CA GLU A 167 18.02 7.54 -6.71
C GLU A 167 19.02 6.37 -6.73
N THR A 168 18.62 5.18 -7.19
CA THR A 168 19.40 3.94 -7.07
C THR A 168 19.62 3.27 -8.43
N ALA A 169 20.51 3.85 -9.24
CA ALA A 169 20.81 3.35 -10.59
C ALA A 169 21.33 1.90 -10.67
N SER A 170 21.83 1.32 -9.55
CA SER A 170 22.27 -0.09 -9.54
C SER A 170 21.13 -1.08 -9.76
N LEU A 171 19.90 -0.72 -9.36
CA LEU A 171 18.73 -1.59 -9.44
C LEU A 171 18.40 -2.00 -10.87
N GLU A 172 18.78 -1.19 -11.87
CA GLU A 172 18.57 -1.49 -13.29
C GLU A 172 19.38 -2.71 -13.76
N ARG A 173 20.48 -3.02 -13.06
CA ARG A 173 21.40 -4.11 -13.40
C ARG A 173 21.23 -5.33 -12.50
N GLU A 174 20.50 -5.17 -11.41
CA GLU A 174 20.22 -6.27 -10.47
C GLU A 174 19.02 -7.06 -11.00
N PRO A 175 19.18 -8.34 -11.36
CA PRO A 175 18.06 -9.15 -11.84
C PRO A 175 17.05 -9.37 -10.71
N PHE A 176 15.77 -9.41 -11.06
CA PHE A 176 14.73 -9.86 -10.13
C PHE A 176 14.65 -11.38 -10.14
N ASP A 177 14.91 -11.98 -8.99
CA ASP A 177 14.77 -13.40 -8.72
C ASP A 177 14.07 -13.57 -7.38
N SER A 178 12.88 -14.15 -7.40
CA SER A 178 12.00 -14.29 -6.23
C SER A 178 11.22 -15.59 -6.29
N MET A 179 11.06 -16.24 -5.14
CA MET A 179 10.17 -17.38 -5.01
C MET A 179 8.70 -17.05 -5.27
N PHE A 180 8.33 -15.76 -5.26
CA PHE A 180 6.96 -15.26 -5.46
C PHE A 180 6.73 -14.73 -6.88
N ALA A 181 7.68 -14.91 -7.80
CA ALA A 181 7.58 -14.35 -9.16
C ALA A 181 6.38 -14.89 -9.95
N ASP A 182 5.97 -16.14 -9.72
CA ASP A 182 4.81 -16.74 -10.39
C ASP A 182 3.48 -16.19 -9.87
N ASP A 183 3.42 -15.79 -8.59
CA ASP A 183 2.22 -15.23 -7.96
C ASP A 183 2.09 -13.73 -8.24
N TYR A 184 3.19 -12.99 -8.10
CA TYR A 184 3.18 -11.52 -8.21
C TYR A 184 3.42 -11.05 -9.65
N GLY A 185 4.42 -11.60 -10.34
CA GLY A 185 4.85 -11.19 -11.67
C GLY A 185 6.36 -11.34 -11.87
N ASN A 186 6.76 -11.54 -13.13
CA ASN A 186 8.16 -11.67 -13.53
C ASN A 186 8.68 -10.34 -14.11
N PHE A 187 9.86 -9.90 -13.68
CA PHE A 187 10.48 -8.64 -14.09
C PHE A 187 11.95 -8.86 -14.47
N ALA A 188 12.47 -8.03 -15.39
CA ALA A 188 13.85 -8.15 -15.85
C ALA A 188 14.87 -7.69 -14.79
N SER A 189 14.50 -6.72 -13.95
CA SER A 189 15.37 -6.11 -12.95
C SER A 189 14.61 -5.75 -11.68
N LEU A 190 15.35 -5.50 -10.59
CA LEU A 190 14.77 -4.95 -9.37
C LEU A 190 14.20 -3.55 -9.60
N ALA A 191 14.77 -2.76 -10.50
CA ALA A 191 14.19 -1.47 -10.86
C ALA A 191 12.78 -1.63 -11.45
N ASP A 192 12.57 -2.61 -12.32
CA ASP A 192 11.26 -2.90 -12.90
C ASP A 192 10.28 -3.44 -11.85
N LEU A 193 10.72 -4.31 -10.94
CA LEU A 193 9.91 -4.72 -9.78
C LEU A 193 9.45 -3.51 -8.97
N PHE A 194 10.36 -2.64 -8.53
CA PHE A 194 10.00 -1.51 -7.68
C PHE A 194 9.14 -0.47 -8.40
N ARG A 195 9.30 -0.30 -9.71
CA ARG A 195 8.36 0.49 -10.53
C ARG A 195 6.99 -0.15 -10.58
N GLN A 196 6.90 -1.48 -10.66
CA GLN A 196 5.60 -2.16 -10.66
C GLN A 196 4.92 -1.97 -9.31
N ILE A 197 5.64 -2.14 -8.19
CA ILE A 197 5.09 -1.88 -6.85
C ILE A 197 4.59 -0.44 -6.78
N GLY A 198 5.42 0.55 -7.17
CA GLY A 198 4.98 1.95 -7.20
C GLY A 198 3.76 2.19 -8.10
N TYR A 199 3.63 1.49 -9.23
CA TYR A 199 2.45 1.55 -10.08
C TYR A 199 1.22 0.96 -9.39
N ASP A 200 1.36 -0.17 -8.71
CA ASP A 200 0.29 -0.81 -7.92
C ASP A 200 -0.22 0.17 -6.86
N GLU A 201 0.67 0.88 -6.16
CA GLU A 201 0.29 1.94 -5.20
C GLU A 201 -0.53 3.06 -5.85
N ARG A 202 -0.18 3.45 -7.07
CA ARG A 202 -0.99 4.44 -7.79
C ARG A 202 -2.38 3.91 -8.10
N VAL A 203 -2.52 2.64 -8.46
CA VAL A 203 -3.84 2.02 -8.69
C VAL A 203 -4.64 2.01 -7.39
N HIS A 204 -4.04 1.61 -6.27
CA HIS A 204 -4.68 1.69 -4.94
C HIS A 204 -5.15 3.11 -4.59
N LYS A 205 -4.32 4.12 -4.89
CA LYS A 205 -4.66 5.54 -4.72
C LYS A 205 -5.88 5.92 -5.55
N GLU A 206 -5.86 5.62 -6.84
CA GLU A 206 -6.93 5.97 -7.78
C GLU A 206 -8.26 5.31 -7.40
N GLU A 207 -8.22 4.04 -7.00
CA GLU A 207 -9.40 3.34 -6.49
C GLU A 207 -9.95 3.97 -5.21
N SER A 208 -9.07 4.31 -4.26
CA SER A 208 -9.44 5.01 -3.03
C SER A 208 -10.12 6.37 -3.34
N LEU A 209 -9.58 7.12 -4.32
CA LEU A 209 -10.18 8.38 -4.77
C LEU A 209 -11.52 8.20 -5.48
N ALA A 210 -11.66 7.14 -6.29
CA ALA A 210 -12.94 6.80 -6.92
C ALA A 210 -14.01 6.49 -5.86
N ARG A 211 -13.63 5.83 -4.76
CA ARG A 211 -14.52 5.56 -3.62
C ARG A 211 -14.91 6.83 -2.87
N VAL A 212 -14.00 7.79 -2.71
CA VAL A 212 -14.30 9.12 -2.17
C VAL A 212 -15.37 9.81 -3.02
N ALA A 213 -15.18 9.84 -4.34
CA ALA A 213 -16.14 10.44 -5.27
C ALA A 213 -17.52 9.76 -5.20
N ALA A 214 -17.55 8.42 -5.22
CA ALA A 214 -18.79 7.66 -5.12
C ALA A 214 -19.51 7.82 -3.77
N ALA A 215 -18.79 8.14 -2.68
CA ALA A 215 -19.40 8.43 -1.38
C ALA A 215 -20.14 9.78 -1.36
N ARG A 216 -19.74 10.74 -2.21
CA ARG A 216 -20.38 12.06 -2.31
C ARG A 216 -21.70 12.06 -3.09
N PHE A 217 -21.92 11.06 -3.94
CA PHE A 217 -23.11 10.93 -4.80
C PHE A 217 -24.11 9.86 -4.33
N ARG A 218 -24.10 9.52 -3.04
CA ARG A 218 -25.13 8.69 -2.41
C ARG A 218 -26.27 9.50 -1.84
#